data_AF-A0A7X5D4J1-F1
#
_entry.id   AF-A0A7X5D4J1-F1
#
_cell.length_a   1.000
_cell.length_b   1.000
_cell.length_c   1.000
_cell.angle_alpha   90.00
_cell.angle_beta   90.00
_cell.angle_gamma   90.00
#
_symmetry.space_group_name_H-M   'P 1'
#
loop_
_entity.id
_entity.type
_entity.pdbx_description
1 polymer ?
#
loop_
_entity_poly.entity_id
_entity_poly.type
_entity_poly.pdbx_seq_one_letter_code
_entity_poly.pdbx_strand_id
1 'polypeptide(L)'
;MTEITYEHISVQPFALVALEKLEITKKINEHGTLYLTGKVPQDSKDSYIDMAKFGTVVEVIQKKDEQTEVLFCGILSDISIEKVQDVYYLSLHAKTATYFMDTTLKSRSFQNLSMTYATLTQNIVSEYTKGDVLFMEQDTPLNYFTLQYRETDWAFLKRMASRYNQGLYPDFKHANAKFFFGVPNINNNAVLDEQVFSVKKNLGDYIYMSANYIAGVTNIDFISFEVESYKQLELGEQVMFRELNLFVKDVFMYLKNGVLVNRYHIVSRDGLKQKYFENQKIQGVSIAGNVIATQQDKVKVHIHEIDKSQDVGTACWFPYSAMYASEDGSGWYCMPEMGDDVRIELPNTNEGDAFAVSSVSKYVSDDPDPKMDRMGDPKVRYIRNPEGMEMTMTPQQVILTSGGAGTVVMDEAGNINIDAANQIVIKANKDIMLVAGDTIKVTATNNINMKCGMAEINLDNAGVTQIKGNEVYNN
;
A
#
# COMPACT_ATOMS: atom_id res chain seq x y z
N MET A 1 -35.97 -36.25 2.52
CA MET A 1 -34.84 -35.67 1.75
C MET A 1 -34.55 -36.64 0.63
N THR A 2 -34.54 -36.18 -0.61
CA THR A 2 -34.33 -37.01 -1.78
C THR A 2 -32.83 -37.14 -2.01
N GLU A 3 -32.25 -38.32 -1.77
CA GLU A 3 -30.81 -38.57 -1.93
C GLU A 3 -30.31 -38.19 -3.33
N ILE A 4 -29.24 -37.40 -3.41
CA ILE A 4 -28.56 -37.07 -4.67
C ILE A 4 -27.47 -38.11 -4.89
N THR A 5 -27.56 -38.83 -6.00
CA THR A 5 -26.55 -39.82 -6.40
C THR A 5 -25.66 -39.27 -7.51
N TYR A 6 -24.53 -39.94 -7.78
CA TYR A 6 -23.61 -39.57 -8.86
C TYR A 6 -24.29 -39.42 -10.24
N GLU A 7 -25.40 -40.14 -10.48
CA GLU A 7 -26.16 -40.09 -11.74
C GLU A 7 -26.85 -38.74 -11.96
N HIS A 8 -27.10 -38.00 -10.89
CA HIS A 8 -27.68 -36.66 -10.94
C HIS A 8 -26.61 -35.58 -11.12
N ILE A 9 -25.32 -35.92 -11.13
CA ILE A 9 -24.22 -34.96 -11.21
C ILE A 9 -23.63 -34.98 -12.61
N SER A 10 -23.56 -33.81 -13.22
CA SER A 10 -22.92 -33.60 -14.52
C SER A 10 -21.75 -32.64 -14.38
N VAL A 11 -20.68 -32.91 -15.13
CA VAL A 11 -19.47 -32.09 -15.18
C VAL A 11 -19.37 -31.48 -16.57
N GLN A 12 -19.26 -30.16 -16.64
CA GLN A 12 -19.09 -29.44 -17.90
C GLN A 12 -17.73 -28.72 -17.91
N PRO A 13 -17.06 -28.63 -19.07
CA PRO A 13 -17.44 -29.22 -20.36
C PRO A 13 -17.02 -30.70 -20.51
N PHE A 14 -16.45 -31.32 -19.46
CA PHE A 14 -15.89 -32.67 -19.50
C PHE A 14 -16.94 -33.74 -19.20
N ALA A 15 -17.54 -34.31 -20.25
CA ALA A 15 -18.53 -35.37 -20.08
C ALA A 15 -17.87 -36.68 -19.59
N LEU A 16 -18.36 -37.19 -18.46
CA LEU A 16 -17.92 -38.44 -17.87
C LEU A 16 -18.92 -39.56 -18.19
N VAL A 17 -18.42 -40.76 -18.43
CA VAL A 17 -19.22 -41.99 -18.49
C VAL A 17 -19.68 -42.40 -17.09
N ALA A 18 -18.79 -42.25 -16.11
CA ALA A 18 -19.08 -42.50 -14.71
C ALA A 18 -18.22 -41.61 -13.82
N LEU A 19 -18.86 -40.87 -12.91
CA LEU A 19 -18.18 -40.11 -11.87
C LEU A 19 -17.85 -41.05 -10.70
N GLU A 20 -16.56 -41.19 -10.37
CA GLU A 20 -16.11 -42.11 -9.32
C GLU A 20 -15.83 -41.38 -8.01
N LYS A 21 -15.26 -40.19 -8.10
CA LYS A 21 -14.95 -39.36 -6.95
C LYS A 21 -15.22 -37.90 -7.25
N LEU A 22 -15.77 -37.22 -6.26
CA LEU A 22 -16.01 -35.78 -6.24
C LEU A 22 -15.66 -35.27 -4.85
N GLU A 23 -14.90 -34.19 -4.77
CA GLU A 23 -14.57 -33.46 -3.55
C GLU A 23 -14.62 -31.96 -3.85
N ILE A 24 -15.51 -31.25 -3.17
CA ILE A 24 -15.61 -29.79 -3.24
C ILE A 24 -15.37 -29.24 -1.83
N THR A 25 -14.43 -28.31 -1.71
CA THR A 25 -14.11 -27.63 -0.45
C THR A 25 -14.41 -26.14 -0.54
N LYS A 26 -15.16 -25.62 0.43
CA LYS A 26 -15.46 -24.20 0.60
C LYS A 26 -14.97 -23.75 1.97
N LYS A 27 -14.14 -22.71 2.03
CA LYS A 27 -13.62 -22.15 3.29
C LYS A 27 -13.50 -20.63 3.20
N ILE A 28 -13.61 -19.97 4.34
CA ILE A 28 -13.36 -18.53 4.47
C ILE A 28 -11.91 -18.26 4.06
N ASN A 29 -11.66 -17.16 3.34
CA ASN A 29 -10.32 -16.70 2.92
C ASN A 29 -9.56 -17.61 1.94
N GLU A 30 -10.11 -18.75 1.55
CA GLU A 30 -9.52 -19.66 0.58
C GLU A 30 -10.33 -19.67 -0.71
N HIS A 31 -9.69 -20.00 -1.83
CA HIS A 31 -10.45 -20.28 -3.04
C HIS A 31 -11.18 -21.61 -2.88
N GLY A 32 -12.40 -21.69 -3.40
CA GLY A 32 -13.09 -22.97 -3.48
C GLY A 32 -12.32 -23.93 -4.36
N THR A 33 -12.16 -25.17 -3.92
CA THR A 33 -11.42 -26.19 -4.68
C THR A 33 -12.34 -27.34 -5.06
N LEU A 34 -12.20 -27.78 -6.30
CA LEU A 34 -12.80 -28.99 -6.82
C LEU A 34 -11.70 -30.00 -7.12
N TYR A 35 -11.91 -31.23 -6.72
CA TYR A 35 -11.24 -32.41 -7.24
C TYR A 35 -12.28 -33.42 -7.68
N LEU A 36 -12.09 -34.00 -8.87
CA LEU A 36 -12.91 -35.13 -9.31
C LEU A 36 -12.09 -36.12 -10.12
N THR A 37 -12.56 -37.37 -10.14
CA THR A 37 -12.10 -38.36 -11.11
C THR A 37 -13.26 -39.21 -11.62
N GLY A 38 -13.16 -39.64 -12.87
CA GLY A 38 -14.16 -40.46 -13.51
C GLY A 38 -13.74 -41.00 -14.86
N LYS A 39 -14.50 -41.97 -15.36
CA LYS A 39 -14.25 -42.60 -16.66
C LYS A 39 -14.68 -41.67 -17.77
N VAL A 40 -13.89 -41.59 -18.84
CA VAL A 40 -14.20 -40.81 -20.04
C VAL A 40 -14.28 -41.68 -21.29
N PRO A 41 -15.04 -41.28 -22.33
CA PRO A 41 -15.05 -41.99 -23.60
C PRO A 41 -13.66 -41.98 -24.25
N GLN A 42 -13.25 -43.11 -24.83
CA GLN A 42 -11.95 -43.25 -25.50
C GLN A 42 -11.74 -42.23 -26.63
N ASP A 43 -12.81 -41.85 -27.32
CA ASP A 43 -12.77 -40.93 -28.45
C ASP A 43 -12.65 -39.46 -28.01
N SER A 44 -13.03 -39.14 -26.76
CA SER A 44 -13.02 -37.75 -26.25
C SER A 44 -11.70 -37.37 -25.57
N LYS A 45 -10.86 -38.34 -25.20
CA LYS A 45 -9.67 -38.11 -24.34
C LYS A 45 -8.72 -37.04 -24.89
N ASP A 46 -8.39 -37.11 -26.17
CA ASP A 46 -7.40 -36.21 -26.78
C ASP A 46 -7.99 -34.79 -26.87
N SER A 47 -9.28 -34.68 -27.20
CA SER A 47 -9.99 -33.40 -27.22
C SER A 47 -10.08 -32.73 -25.84
N TYR A 48 -10.17 -33.50 -24.76
CA TYR A 48 -10.22 -32.97 -23.39
C TYR A 48 -8.88 -32.37 -22.96
N ILE A 49 -7.77 -32.95 -23.40
CA ILE A 49 -6.45 -32.34 -23.19
C ILE A 49 -6.29 -31.09 -24.07
N ASP A 50 -6.67 -31.15 -25.34
CA ASP A 50 -6.52 -30.00 -26.25
C ASP A 50 -7.36 -28.78 -25.84
N MET A 51 -8.55 -29.01 -25.26
CA MET A 51 -9.43 -27.94 -24.78
C MET A 51 -9.01 -27.38 -23.41
N ALA A 52 -8.20 -28.11 -22.65
CA ALA A 52 -7.78 -27.72 -21.32
C ALA A 52 -6.74 -26.61 -21.40
N LYS A 53 -7.19 -25.39 -21.11
CA LYS A 53 -6.33 -24.21 -21.03
C LYS A 53 -6.59 -23.52 -19.70
N PHE A 54 -5.60 -22.78 -19.22
CA PHE A 54 -5.84 -21.89 -18.10
C PHE A 54 -6.98 -20.92 -18.48
N GLY A 55 -7.99 -20.80 -17.62
CA GLY A 55 -9.21 -20.05 -17.90
C GLY A 55 -10.39 -20.90 -18.39
N THR A 56 -10.20 -22.18 -18.72
CA THR A 56 -11.32 -23.08 -19.03
C THR A 56 -12.23 -23.19 -17.80
N VAL A 57 -13.51 -22.85 -17.98
CA VAL A 57 -14.51 -22.92 -16.91
C VAL A 57 -14.93 -24.37 -16.71
N VAL A 58 -15.02 -24.79 -15.45
CA VAL A 58 -15.52 -26.10 -15.04
C VAL A 58 -16.75 -25.91 -14.16
N GLU A 59 -17.85 -26.56 -14.53
CA GLU A 59 -19.09 -26.55 -13.78
C GLU A 59 -19.47 -27.96 -13.33
N VAL A 60 -19.79 -28.10 -12.05
CA VAL A 60 -20.40 -29.31 -11.48
C VAL A 60 -21.85 -28.97 -11.17
N ILE A 61 -22.75 -29.62 -11.90
CA ILE A 61 -24.17 -29.30 -11.92
C ILE A 61 -24.95 -30.53 -11.46
N GLN A 62 -25.79 -30.35 -10.45
CA GLN A 62 -26.82 -31.27 -10.06
C GLN A 62 -28.08 -31.09 -10.92
N LYS A 63 -28.65 -32.20 -11.39
CA LYS A 63 -29.92 -32.25 -12.11
C LYS A 63 -30.82 -33.32 -11.52
N LYS A 64 -31.95 -32.92 -10.94
CA LYS A 64 -32.95 -33.85 -10.38
C LYS A 64 -34.34 -33.22 -10.41
N ASP A 65 -35.35 -33.99 -10.82
CA ASP A 65 -36.76 -33.58 -10.82
C ASP A 65 -37.00 -32.20 -11.47
N GLU A 66 -36.42 -31.99 -12.66
CA GLU A 66 -36.41 -30.73 -13.44
C GLU A 66 -35.68 -29.54 -12.78
N GLN A 67 -35.18 -29.70 -11.56
CA GLN A 67 -34.34 -28.70 -10.89
C GLN A 67 -32.88 -28.87 -11.29
N THR A 68 -32.24 -27.74 -11.55
CA THR A 68 -30.80 -27.66 -11.86
C THR A 68 -30.13 -26.75 -10.83
N GLU A 69 -29.09 -27.25 -10.19
CA GLU A 69 -28.30 -26.51 -9.20
C GLU A 69 -26.81 -26.61 -9.50
N VAL A 70 -26.10 -25.48 -9.42
CA VAL A 70 -24.64 -25.43 -9.57
C VAL A 70 -24.01 -25.69 -8.21
N LEU A 71 -23.30 -26.82 -8.09
CA LEU A 71 -22.55 -27.21 -6.90
C LEU A 71 -21.19 -26.52 -6.84
N PHE A 72 -20.58 -26.32 -8.02
CA PHE A 72 -19.30 -25.64 -8.19
C PHE A 72 -19.19 -25.05 -9.61
N CYS A 73 -18.70 -23.82 -9.71
CA CYS A 73 -18.26 -23.18 -10.93
C CYS A 73 -16.90 -22.54 -10.67
N GLY A 74 -15.90 -22.88 -11.49
CA GLY A 74 -14.54 -22.41 -11.31
C GLY A 74 -13.70 -22.56 -12.56
N ILE A 75 -12.41 -22.36 -12.40
CA ILE A 75 -11.42 -22.38 -13.45
C ILE A 75 -10.58 -23.65 -13.30
N LEU A 76 -10.38 -24.35 -14.40
CA LEU A 76 -9.46 -25.48 -14.48
C LEU A 76 -8.04 -25.06 -14.04
N SER A 77 -7.48 -25.78 -13.09
CA SER A 77 -6.09 -25.60 -12.63
C SER A 77 -5.18 -26.74 -13.03
N ASP A 78 -5.70 -27.97 -13.07
CA ASP A 78 -4.95 -29.16 -13.47
C ASP A 78 -5.89 -30.20 -14.08
N ILE A 79 -5.39 -30.93 -15.07
CA ILE A 79 -6.11 -32.02 -15.72
C ILE A 79 -5.11 -33.12 -16.10
N SER A 80 -5.51 -34.36 -15.93
CA SER A 80 -4.73 -35.50 -16.38
C SER A 80 -5.64 -36.62 -16.87
N ILE A 81 -5.13 -37.41 -17.82
CA ILE A 81 -5.79 -38.61 -18.31
C ILE A 81 -4.87 -39.80 -18.11
N GLU A 82 -5.36 -40.82 -17.44
CA GLU A 82 -4.66 -42.08 -17.22
C GLU A 82 -5.42 -43.22 -17.93
N LYS A 83 -4.67 -44.13 -18.55
CA LYS A 83 -5.22 -45.37 -19.12
C LYS A 83 -4.90 -46.53 -18.18
N VAL A 84 -5.93 -47.16 -17.63
CA VAL A 84 -5.80 -48.39 -16.83
C VAL A 84 -6.50 -49.52 -17.59
N GLN A 85 -5.72 -50.49 -18.06
CA GLN A 85 -6.19 -51.51 -19.02
C GLN A 85 -6.82 -50.84 -20.25
N ASP A 86 -8.09 -51.08 -20.57
CA ASP A 86 -8.78 -50.50 -21.73
C ASP A 86 -9.72 -49.33 -21.35
N VAL A 87 -9.59 -48.80 -20.13
CA VAL A 87 -10.43 -47.71 -19.63
C VAL A 87 -9.59 -46.45 -19.40
N TYR A 88 -10.13 -45.30 -19.83
CA TYR A 88 -9.51 -43.99 -19.61
C TYR A 88 -10.18 -43.27 -18.45
N TYR A 89 -9.37 -42.71 -17.57
CA TYR A 89 -9.75 -41.97 -16.38
C TYR A 89 -9.29 -40.53 -16.50
N LEU A 90 -10.19 -39.58 -16.26
CA LEU A 90 -9.88 -38.18 -16.13
C LEU A 90 -9.74 -37.84 -14.65
N SER A 91 -8.69 -37.10 -14.29
CA SER A 91 -8.57 -36.44 -12.99
C SER A 91 -8.48 -34.93 -13.22
N LEU A 92 -9.28 -34.17 -12.48
CA LEU A 92 -9.46 -32.74 -12.70
C LEU A 92 -9.38 -32.00 -11.37
N HIS A 93 -8.61 -30.92 -11.35
CA HIS A 93 -8.62 -29.91 -10.29
C HIS A 93 -9.08 -28.57 -10.84
N ALA A 94 -9.94 -27.89 -10.09
CA ALA A 94 -10.35 -26.53 -10.39
C ALA A 94 -10.44 -25.67 -9.13
N LYS A 95 -10.36 -24.35 -9.32
CA LYS A 95 -10.50 -23.34 -8.26
C LYS A 95 -11.56 -22.32 -8.61
N THR A 96 -12.28 -21.76 -7.64
CA THR A 96 -13.23 -20.66 -7.89
C THR A 96 -12.55 -19.49 -8.59
N ALA A 97 -13.33 -18.70 -9.32
CA ALA A 97 -12.79 -17.64 -10.18
C ALA A 97 -12.01 -16.53 -9.43
N THR A 98 -12.20 -16.41 -8.12
CA THR A 98 -11.36 -15.58 -7.24
C THR A 98 -9.88 -15.93 -7.31
N TYR A 99 -9.51 -17.13 -7.78
CA TYR A 99 -8.12 -17.51 -7.98
C TYR A 99 -7.37 -16.61 -8.97
N PHE A 100 -8.05 -15.99 -9.95
CA PHE A 100 -7.42 -14.99 -10.82
C PHE A 100 -6.81 -13.82 -10.03
N MET A 101 -7.42 -13.47 -8.90
CA MET A 101 -6.96 -12.41 -8.01
C MET A 101 -5.73 -12.79 -7.17
N ASP A 102 -5.34 -14.07 -7.18
CA ASP A 102 -4.24 -14.64 -6.40
C ASP A 102 -3.08 -15.15 -7.29
N THR A 103 -2.97 -14.63 -8.51
CA THR A 103 -1.96 -15.07 -9.50
C THR A 103 -0.74 -14.16 -9.60
N THR A 104 -0.90 -12.85 -9.38
CA THR A 104 0.12 -11.84 -9.68
C THR A 104 0.38 -10.98 -8.46
N LEU A 105 1.66 -10.86 -8.07
CA LEU A 105 2.07 -9.90 -7.04
C LEU A 105 2.00 -8.49 -7.59
N LYS A 106 1.35 -7.58 -6.87
CA LYS A 106 1.20 -6.17 -7.21
C LYS A 106 1.77 -5.29 -6.10
N SER A 107 2.14 -4.08 -6.49
CA SER A 107 2.46 -3.00 -5.58
C SER A 107 1.74 -1.74 -6.05
N ARG A 108 1.03 -1.06 -5.14
CA ARG A 108 0.29 0.19 -5.39
C ARG A 108 -0.09 0.86 -4.09
N SER A 109 -0.22 2.18 -4.10
CA SER A 109 -0.59 2.94 -2.91
C SER A 109 -2.03 3.46 -2.94
N PHE A 110 -2.61 3.60 -1.76
CA PHE A 110 -3.92 4.20 -1.53
C PHE A 110 -3.74 5.36 -0.55
N GLN A 111 -3.57 6.56 -1.11
CA GLN A 111 -3.28 7.77 -0.33
C GLN A 111 -4.53 8.57 0.05
N ASN A 112 -5.69 8.30 -0.57
CA ASN A 112 -6.94 8.97 -0.21
C ASN A 112 -7.48 8.41 1.12
N LEU A 113 -7.19 9.12 2.21
CA LEU A 113 -7.58 8.71 3.57
C LEU A 113 -9.10 8.66 3.76
N SER A 114 -9.85 9.39 2.93
CA SER A 114 -11.32 9.41 2.96
C SER A 114 -11.96 8.31 2.10
N MET A 115 -11.18 7.62 1.27
CA MET A 115 -11.64 6.44 0.54
C MET A 115 -12.12 5.38 1.55
N THR A 116 -13.21 4.70 1.22
CA THR A 116 -13.74 3.64 2.08
C THR A 116 -13.21 2.26 1.69
N TYR A 117 -13.32 1.28 2.59
CA TYR A 117 -12.94 -0.10 2.30
C TYR A 117 -13.78 -0.72 1.18
N ALA A 118 -15.08 -0.41 1.11
CA ALA A 118 -15.92 -0.87 0.01
C ALA A 118 -15.44 -0.28 -1.33
N THR A 119 -15.11 1.02 -1.36
CA THR A 119 -14.59 1.69 -2.57
C THR A 119 -13.24 1.10 -3.00
N LEU A 120 -12.32 0.91 -2.06
CA LEU A 120 -11.02 0.27 -2.31
C LEU A 120 -11.21 -1.13 -2.89
N THR A 121 -12.09 -1.93 -2.29
CA THR A 121 -12.36 -3.30 -2.72
C THR A 121 -12.97 -3.31 -4.12
N GLN A 122 -13.95 -2.45 -4.38
CA GLN A 122 -14.59 -2.32 -5.68
C GLN A 122 -13.59 -1.91 -6.78
N ASN A 123 -12.67 -0.97 -6.48
CA ASN A 123 -11.62 -0.55 -7.41
C ASN A 123 -10.77 -1.74 -7.86
N ILE A 124 -10.36 -2.59 -6.92
CA ILE A 124 -9.57 -3.81 -7.22
C ILE A 124 -10.39 -4.80 -8.04
N VAL A 125 -11.62 -5.08 -7.62
CA VAL A 125 -12.49 -6.07 -8.25
C VAL A 125 -12.86 -5.66 -9.68
N SER A 126 -12.95 -4.36 -9.96
CA SER A 126 -13.27 -3.83 -11.30
C SER A 126 -12.22 -4.14 -12.37
N GLU A 127 -11.01 -4.54 -11.98
CA GLU A 127 -9.96 -5.00 -12.91
C GLU A 127 -10.26 -6.39 -13.50
N TYR A 128 -11.19 -7.14 -12.91
CA TYR A 128 -11.54 -8.49 -13.30
C TYR A 128 -12.84 -8.51 -14.09
N THR A 129 -12.88 -9.24 -15.21
CA THR A 129 -14.05 -9.29 -16.09
C THR A 129 -15.30 -9.77 -15.35
N LYS A 130 -16.30 -8.88 -15.23
CA LYS A 130 -17.55 -9.10 -14.49
C LYS A 130 -17.30 -9.56 -13.03
N GLY A 131 -16.16 -9.19 -12.46
CA GLY A 131 -15.90 -9.33 -11.04
C GLY A 131 -16.90 -8.49 -10.25
N ASP A 132 -17.26 -8.95 -9.06
CA ASP A 132 -18.25 -8.26 -8.23
C ASP A 132 -18.00 -8.55 -6.74
N VAL A 133 -18.40 -7.64 -5.88
CA VAL A 133 -18.23 -7.79 -4.43
C VAL A 133 -19.44 -7.24 -3.69
N LEU A 134 -19.90 -8.01 -2.72
CA LEU A 134 -20.89 -7.54 -1.75
C LEU A 134 -20.18 -7.24 -0.43
N PHE A 135 -20.14 -5.96 -0.07
CA PHE A 135 -19.54 -5.50 1.18
C PHE A 135 -20.59 -5.59 2.30
N MET A 136 -20.33 -6.45 3.30
CA MET A 136 -21.32 -6.83 4.31
C MET A 136 -21.12 -6.11 5.66
N GLU A 137 -20.03 -5.37 5.80
CA GLU A 137 -19.69 -4.64 7.02
C GLU A 137 -20.15 -3.18 6.96
N GLN A 138 -20.12 -2.51 8.11
CA GLN A 138 -20.26 -1.06 8.13
C GLN A 138 -19.03 -0.44 7.44
N ASP A 139 -19.26 0.20 6.30
CA ASP A 139 -18.18 0.78 5.51
C ASP A 139 -17.60 2.03 6.21
N THR A 140 -16.28 2.03 6.42
CA THR A 140 -15.55 3.12 7.08
C THR A 140 -14.41 3.62 6.20
N PRO A 141 -13.91 4.85 6.41
CA PRO A 141 -12.73 5.35 5.70
C PRO A 141 -11.45 4.59 6.05
N LEU A 142 -10.45 4.62 5.16
CA LEU A 142 -9.12 4.05 5.41
C LEU A 142 -8.41 4.74 6.57
N ASN A 143 -8.59 6.06 6.73
CA ASN A 143 -8.02 6.95 7.76
C ASN A 143 -6.49 7.10 7.76
N TYR A 144 -5.74 6.17 7.20
CA TYR A 144 -4.28 6.24 7.08
C TYR A 144 -3.82 5.66 5.73
N PHE A 145 -2.56 5.98 5.38
CA PHE A 145 -1.91 5.47 4.18
C PHE A 145 -2.04 3.94 4.13
N THR A 146 -2.53 3.39 3.01
CA THR A 146 -2.65 1.94 2.83
C THR A 146 -1.85 1.52 1.62
N LEU A 147 -1.07 0.45 1.75
CA LEU A 147 -0.14 0.01 0.73
C LEU A 147 -0.37 -1.46 0.42
N GLN A 148 -0.65 -1.79 -0.85
CA GLN A 148 -0.45 -3.14 -1.35
C GLN A 148 1.01 -3.24 -1.78
N TYR A 149 1.79 -4.14 -1.20
CA TYR A 149 3.22 -4.28 -1.55
C TYR A 149 3.63 -5.74 -1.67
N ARG A 150 3.93 -6.16 -2.90
CA ARG A 150 4.26 -7.56 -3.22
C ARG A 150 3.24 -8.53 -2.62
N GLU A 151 1.98 -8.16 -2.75
CA GLU A 151 0.80 -8.95 -2.39
C GLU A 151 -0.02 -9.19 -3.66
N THR A 152 -0.66 -10.35 -3.76
CA THR A 152 -1.73 -10.51 -4.74
C THR A 152 -2.95 -9.67 -4.32
N ASP A 153 -3.90 -9.46 -5.22
CA ASP A 153 -5.13 -8.75 -4.87
C ASP A 153 -5.93 -9.53 -3.82
N TRP A 154 -5.99 -10.86 -3.94
CA TRP A 154 -6.67 -11.69 -2.93
C TRP A 154 -5.99 -11.60 -1.56
N ALA A 155 -4.67 -11.71 -1.48
CA ALA A 155 -3.93 -11.59 -0.22
C ALA A 155 -4.12 -10.21 0.43
N PHE A 156 -4.08 -9.15 -0.38
CA PHE A 156 -4.30 -7.78 0.06
C PHE A 156 -5.73 -7.59 0.59
N LEU A 157 -6.74 -8.05 -0.14
CA LEU A 157 -8.15 -7.95 0.30
C LEU A 157 -8.42 -8.77 1.57
N LYS A 158 -7.77 -9.93 1.75
CA LYS A 158 -7.82 -10.67 3.01
C LYS A 158 -7.27 -9.86 4.17
N ARG A 159 -6.16 -9.16 3.96
CA ARG A 159 -5.58 -8.26 4.96
C ARG A 159 -6.52 -7.11 5.28
N MET A 160 -7.16 -6.51 4.27
CA MET A 160 -8.18 -5.47 4.47
C MET A 160 -9.37 -5.99 5.27
N ALA A 161 -9.90 -7.18 4.96
CA ALA A 161 -10.98 -7.81 5.72
C ALA A 161 -10.57 -8.11 7.17
N SER A 162 -9.31 -8.49 7.39
CA SER A 162 -8.79 -8.80 8.72
C SER A 162 -8.80 -7.60 9.67
N ARG A 163 -8.78 -6.35 9.16
CA ARG A 163 -8.93 -5.12 9.96
C ARG A 163 -10.29 -5.02 10.65
N TYR A 164 -11.30 -5.75 10.16
CA TYR A 164 -12.63 -5.90 10.78
C TYR A 164 -12.78 -7.22 11.56
N ASN A 165 -11.70 -8.00 11.69
CA ASN A 165 -11.77 -9.42 12.06
C ASN A 165 -12.71 -10.24 11.16
N GLN A 166 -12.85 -9.85 9.90
CA GLN A 166 -13.68 -10.51 8.91
C GLN A 166 -12.85 -11.28 7.88
N GLY A 167 -13.52 -12.11 7.10
CA GLY A 167 -12.93 -12.84 5.98
C GLY A 167 -13.65 -12.59 4.67
N LEU A 168 -13.07 -13.13 3.61
CA LEU A 168 -13.65 -13.15 2.28
C LEU A 168 -14.37 -14.49 2.04
N TYR A 169 -15.54 -14.44 1.42
CA TYR A 169 -16.38 -15.59 1.12
C TYR A 169 -16.53 -15.69 -0.40
N PRO A 170 -15.73 -16.53 -1.09
CA PRO A 170 -15.82 -16.68 -2.54
C PRO A 170 -17.21 -17.11 -2.98
N ASP A 171 -17.61 -16.70 -4.18
CA ASP A 171 -18.72 -17.31 -4.89
C ASP A 171 -18.30 -18.64 -5.52
N PHE A 172 -19.21 -19.61 -5.50
CA PHE A 172 -19.00 -20.96 -6.01
C PHE A 172 -19.92 -21.31 -7.19
N LYS A 173 -20.75 -20.36 -7.64
CA LYS A 173 -21.82 -20.60 -8.63
C LYS A 173 -21.59 -19.86 -9.95
N HIS A 174 -20.61 -18.97 -10.01
CA HIS A 174 -20.30 -18.15 -11.18
C HIS A 174 -18.85 -18.27 -11.63
N ALA A 175 -18.64 -18.14 -12.94
CA ALA A 175 -17.31 -18.17 -13.57
C ALA A 175 -16.49 -16.87 -13.40
N ASN A 176 -16.98 -15.89 -12.65
CA ASN A 176 -16.36 -14.59 -12.46
C ASN A 176 -15.89 -14.42 -11.01
N ALA A 177 -14.85 -13.62 -10.78
CA ALA A 177 -14.29 -13.37 -9.46
C ALA A 177 -15.27 -12.57 -8.59
N LYS A 178 -16.19 -13.29 -7.96
CA LYS A 178 -17.21 -12.76 -7.07
C LYS A 178 -17.00 -13.27 -5.66
N PHE A 179 -17.28 -12.44 -4.66
CA PHE A 179 -17.18 -12.81 -3.24
C PHE A 179 -17.93 -11.82 -2.36
N PHE A 180 -18.15 -12.20 -1.10
CA PHE A 180 -18.56 -11.29 -0.04
C PHE A 180 -17.35 -10.86 0.77
N PHE A 181 -17.29 -9.58 1.11
CA PHE A 181 -16.38 -9.03 2.12
C PHE A 181 -17.14 -8.98 3.44
N GLY A 182 -16.83 -9.87 4.38
CA GLY A 182 -17.62 -10.08 5.59
C GLY A 182 -18.69 -11.16 5.44
N VAL A 183 -19.33 -11.49 6.57
CA VAL A 183 -20.28 -12.62 6.65
C VAL A 183 -21.50 -12.35 5.74
N PRO A 184 -21.81 -13.23 4.78
CA PRO A 184 -22.97 -13.05 3.91
C PRO A 184 -24.28 -13.21 4.69
N ASN A 185 -25.32 -12.45 4.32
CA ASN A 185 -26.63 -12.55 4.95
C ASN A 185 -27.48 -13.63 4.25
N ILE A 186 -27.10 -14.89 4.45
CA ILE A 186 -27.80 -16.06 3.88
C ILE A 186 -28.54 -16.78 5.01
N ASN A 187 -29.87 -16.80 4.92
CA ASN A 187 -30.71 -17.53 5.87
C ASN A 187 -31.89 -18.19 5.12
N ASN A 188 -31.72 -19.45 4.76
CA ASN A 188 -32.76 -20.24 4.11
C ASN A 188 -33.61 -21.04 5.12
N ASN A 189 -33.59 -20.66 6.41
CA ASN A 189 -34.23 -21.40 7.51
C ASN A 189 -33.82 -22.89 7.55
N ALA A 190 -32.56 -23.17 7.23
CA ALA A 190 -32.05 -24.52 7.18
C ALA A 190 -31.89 -25.10 8.59
N VAL A 191 -32.58 -26.22 8.86
CA VAL A 191 -32.45 -26.99 10.11
C VAL A 191 -31.61 -28.25 9.86
N LEU A 192 -30.53 -28.44 10.60
CA LEU A 192 -29.70 -29.65 10.52
C LEU A 192 -30.18 -30.71 11.53
N ASP A 193 -30.14 -31.97 11.14
CA ASP A 193 -30.47 -33.09 12.03
C ASP A 193 -29.25 -33.56 12.85
N GLU A 194 -29.51 -34.30 13.93
CA GLU A 194 -28.49 -34.75 14.89
C GLU A 194 -28.04 -36.21 14.62
N GLN A 195 -28.14 -36.70 13.37
CA GLN A 195 -27.87 -38.12 13.09
C GLN A 195 -26.38 -38.48 13.20
N VAL A 196 -25.50 -37.65 12.62
CA VAL A 196 -24.05 -37.87 12.60
C VAL A 196 -23.33 -36.54 12.84
N PHE A 197 -22.81 -36.35 14.05
CA PHE A 197 -22.04 -35.14 14.38
C PHE A 197 -20.94 -35.38 15.42
N SER A 198 -19.97 -34.46 15.45
CA SER A 198 -18.97 -34.36 16.52
C SER A 198 -18.87 -32.92 17.04
N VAL A 199 -18.38 -32.75 18.27
CA VAL A 199 -18.22 -31.43 18.92
C VAL A 199 -16.75 -31.25 19.30
N LYS A 200 -16.18 -30.10 18.96
CA LYS A 200 -14.82 -29.72 19.35
C LYS A 200 -14.82 -28.33 19.96
N LYS A 201 -14.09 -28.16 21.06
CA LYS A 201 -13.83 -26.86 21.69
C LYS A 201 -12.33 -26.56 21.66
N ASN A 202 -11.91 -25.53 20.92
CA ASN A 202 -10.49 -25.16 20.82
C ASN A 202 -10.11 -24.08 21.84
N LEU A 203 -9.72 -24.49 23.05
CA LEU A 203 -9.32 -23.58 24.12
C LEU A 203 -7.98 -22.88 23.86
N GLY A 204 -7.08 -23.51 23.10
CA GLY A 204 -5.79 -22.93 22.72
C GLY A 204 -5.98 -21.73 21.79
N ASP A 205 -6.76 -21.92 20.71
CA ASP A 205 -7.11 -20.84 19.79
C ASP A 205 -7.88 -19.74 20.51
N TYR A 206 -8.79 -20.09 21.44
CA TYR A 206 -9.51 -19.09 22.24
C TYR A 206 -8.55 -18.15 22.98
N ILE A 207 -7.67 -18.70 23.82
CA ILE A 207 -6.74 -17.90 24.63
C ILE A 207 -5.85 -17.04 23.73
N TYR A 208 -5.33 -17.63 22.65
CA TYR A 208 -4.43 -16.93 21.73
C TYR A 208 -5.15 -15.79 20.99
N MET A 209 -6.33 -16.05 20.41
CA MET A 209 -7.05 -15.08 19.61
C MET A 209 -7.65 -13.96 20.47
N SER A 210 -8.20 -14.28 21.64
CA SER A 210 -8.79 -13.27 22.54
C SER A 210 -7.74 -12.33 23.13
N ALA A 211 -6.53 -12.83 23.37
CA ALA A 211 -5.44 -12.04 23.93
C ALA A 211 -4.76 -11.11 22.91
N ASN A 212 -4.77 -11.49 21.61
CA ASN A 212 -3.91 -10.83 20.62
C ASN A 212 -4.66 -10.18 19.44
N TYR A 213 -5.84 -10.68 19.04
CA TYR A 213 -6.40 -10.34 17.72
C TYR A 213 -7.89 -10.01 17.71
N ILE A 214 -8.68 -10.56 18.62
CA ILE A 214 -10.14 -10.41 18.59
C ILE A 214 -10.65 -10.05 19.98
N ALA A 215 -11.05 -8.79 20.17
CA ALA A 215 -11.69 -8.37 21.40
C ALA A 215 -13.12 -8.92 21.52
N GLY A 216 -13.53 -9.23 22.75
CA GLY A 216 -14.92 -9.57 23.09
C GLY A 216 -15.37 -11.01 22.81
N VAL A 217 -14.53 -11.85 22.18
CA VAL A 217 -14.87 -13.28 22.00
C VAL A 217 -14.76 -14.05 23.31
N THR A 218 -15.57 -15.11 23.43
CA THR A 218 -15.62 -16.00 24.59
C THR A 218 -15.18 -17.41 24.19
N ASN A 219 -14.94 -18.28 25.17
CA ASN A 219 -14.59 -19.68 24.88
C ASN A 219 -15.72 -20.45 24.16
N ILE A 220 -16.96 -19.93 24.17
CA ILE A 220 -18.12 -20.54 23.50
C ILE A 220 -18.00 -20.36 21.98
N ASP A 221 -17.40 -19.26 21.53
CA ASP A 221 -17.20 -18.97 20.10
C ASP A 221 -16.17 -19.89 19.43
N PHE A 222 -15.44 -20.66 20.24
CA PHE A 222 -14.47 -21.66 19.81
C PHE A 222 -15.02 -23.09 19.94
N ILE A 223 -16.34 -23.22 20.15
CA ILE A 223 -17.06 -24.47 19.97
C ILE A 223 -17.45 -24.59 18.50
N SER A 224 -17.13 -25.74 17.91
CA SER A 224 -17.45 -26.09 16.53
C SER A 224 -18.14 -27.45 16.51
N PHE A 225 -19.10 -27.60 15.61
CA PHE A 225 -19.76 -28.87 15.33
C PHE A 225 -19.37 -29.30 13.92
N GLU A 226 -18.96 -30.56 13.78
CA GLU A 226 -18.85 -31.21 12.47
C GLU A 226 -20.12 -32.02 12.25
N VAL A 227 -20.88 -31.73 11.19
CA VAL A 227 -22.18 -32.37 10.91
C VAL A 227 -22.20 -32.92 9.49
N GLU A 228 -22.61 -34.18 9.30
CA GLU A 228 -22.90 -34.72 7.97
C GLU A 228 -24.38 -34.53 7.60
N SER A 229 -24.65 -34.04 6.38
CA SER A 229 -26.01 -33.82 5.90
C SER A 229 -26.11 -33.93 4.37
N TYR A 230 -27.30 -34.31 3.89
CA TYR A 230 -27.64 -34.30 2.46
C TYR A 230 -28.13 -32.92 1.98
N LYS A 231 -28.37 -31.98 2.90
CA LYS A 231 -28.72 -30.60 2.54
C LYS A 231 -27.52 -29.88 1.96
N GLN A 232 -27.77 -29.03 0.96
CA GLN A 232 -26.76 -28.16 0.35
C GLN A 232 -26.84 -26.80 1.02
N LEU A 233 -25.76 -26.43 1.70
CA LEU A 233 -25.62 -25.18 2.41
C LEU A 233 -24.42 -24.41 1.86
N GLU A 234 -24.50 -23.10 1.93
CA GLU A 234 -23.44 -22.21 1.46
C GLU A 234 -22.51 -21.77 2.60
N LEU A 235 -21.29 -21.39 2.22
CA LEU A 235 -20.32 -20.82 3.15
C LEU A 235 -20.88 -19.53 3.76
N GLY A 236 -20.87 -19.42 5.09
CA GLY A 236 -21.45 -18.29 5.82
C GLY A 236 -22.96 -18.35 6.01
N GLU A 237 -23.65 -19.38 5.53
CA GLU A 237 -25.10 -19.55 5.73
C GLU A 237 -25.46 -19.79 7.20
N GLN A 238 -26.53 -19.13 7.66
CA GLN A 238 -27.12 -19.36 8.97
C GLN A 238 -27.94 -20.65 8.97
N VAL A 239 -27.73 -21.49 9.98
CA VAL A 239 -28.42 -22.75 10.20
C VAL A 239 -28.93 -22.86 11.64
N MET A 240 -30.03 -23.59 11.81
CA MET A 240 -30.51 -24.02 13.12
C MET A 240 -30.00 -25.43 13.41
N PHE A 241 -29.27 -25.59 14.50
CA PHE A 241 -28.79 -26.89 14.98
C PHE A 241 -28.89 -26.93 16.51
N ARG A 242 -29.62 -27.90 17.06
CA ARG A 242 -29.83 -28.04 18.51
C ARG A 242 -30.38 -26.76 19.18
N GLU A 243 -31.36 -26.15 18.53
CA GLU A 243 -31.99 -24.87 18.93
C GLU A 243 -31.02 -23.66 18.94
N LEU A 244 -29.79 -23.82 18.45
CA LEU A 244 -28.82 -22.75 18.30
C LEU A 244 -28.80 -22.23 16.86
N ASN A 245 -28.74 -20.90 16.71
CA ASN A 245 -28.42 -20.26 15.44
C ASN A 245 -26.91 -20.26 15.25
N LEU A 246 -26.42 -21.10 14.33
CA LEU A 246 -25.01 -21.26 13.99
C LEU A 246 -24.78 -20.90 12.52
N PHE A 247 -23.53 -20.87 12.10
CA PHE A 247 -23.12 -20.48 10.76
C PHE A 247 -22.13 -21.47 10.16
N VAL A 248 -22.24 -21.71 8.86
CA VAL A 248 -21.34 -22.58 8.11
C VAL A 248 -19.97 -21.91 7.92
N LYS A 249 -18.94 -22.49 8.53
CA LYS A 249 -17.54 -22.02 8.45
C LYS A 249 -16.72 -22.74 7.38
N ASP A 250 -16.95 -24.04 7.23
CA ASP A 250 -16.32 -24.88 6.20
C ASP A 250 -17.36 -25.81 5.60
N VAL A 251 -17.25 -26.07 4.30
CA VAL A 251 -18.03 -27.07 3.57
C VAL A 251 -17.06 -28.07 2.92
N PHE A 252 -17.30 -29.35 3.14
CA PHE A 252 -16.65 -30.43 2.42
C PHE A 252 -17.72 -31.36 1.83
N MET A 253 -17.92 -31.26 0.52
CA MET A 253 -18.90 -32.06 -0.22
C MET A 253 -18.16 -33.20 -0.94
N TYR A 254 -18.66 -34.42 -0.79
CA TYR A 254 -18.01 -35.60 -1.34
C TYR A 254 -18.98 -36.74 -1.67
N LEU A 255 -18.57 -37.69 -2.51
CA LEU A 255 -19.35 -38.90 -2.78
C LEU A 255 -19.00 -40.02 -1.77
N LYS A 256 -20.02 -40.56 -1.11
CA LYS A 256 -19.93 -41.71 -0.19
C LYS A 256 -20.83 -42.81 -0.73
N ASN A 257 -20.24 -43.92 -1.18
CA ASN A 257 -20.97 -45.03 -1.81
C ASN A 257 -21.91 -44.58 -2.94
N GLY A 258 -21.48 -43.60 -3.75
CA GLY A 258 -22.26 -43.06 -4.87
C GLY A 258 -23.32 -42.02 -4.50
N VAL A 259 -23.49 -41.69 -3.22
CA VAL A 259 -24.40 -40.64 -2.72
C VAL A 259 -23.62 -39.39 -2.35
N LEU A 260 -24.11 -38.22 -2.73
CA LEU A 260 -23.52 -36.92 -2.39
C LEU A 260 -23.79 -36.59 -0.92
N VAL A 261 -22.73 -36.46 -0.14
CA VAL A 261 -22.76 -36.11 1.28
C VAL A 261 -22.03 -34.80 1.49
N ASN A 262 -22.53 -33.97 2.40
CA ASN A 262 -21.88 -32.73 2.81
C ASN A 262 -21.48 -32.85 4.26
N ARG A 263 -20.24 -32.46 4.56
CA ARG A 263 -19.74 -32.28 5.91
C ARG A 263 -19.52 -30.80 6.16
N TYR A 264 -20.13 -30.30 7.21
CA TYR A 264 -20.08 -28.90 7.59
C TYR A 264 -19.33 -28.73 8.90
N HIS A 265 -18.46 -27.72 8.97
CA HIS A 265 -18.08 -27.13 10.26
C HIS A 265 -18.98 -25.93 10.52
N ILE A 266 -19.74 -25.97 11.61
CA ILE A 266 -20.63 -24.89 12.02
C ILE A 266 -20.21 -24.31 13.37
N VAL A 267 -20.33 -23.00 13.52
CA VAL A 267 -19.83 -22.21 14.67
C VAL A 267 -20.81 -21.09 15.03
N SER A 268 -20.61 -20.42 16.16
CA SER A 268 -21.31 -19.16 16.46
C SER A 268 -20.94 -18.08 15.44
N ARG A 269 -21.72 -16.98 15.39
CA ARG A 269 -21.39 -15.85 14.50
C ARG A 269 -19.99 -15.31 14.75
N ASP A 270 -19.59 -15.19 16.02
CA ASP A 270 -18.25 -14.73 16.40
C ASP A 270 -17.16 -15.78 16.13
N GLY A 271 -17.50 -17.06 16.05
CA GLY A 271 -16.58 -18.13 15.64
C GLY A 271 -16.16 -18.09 14.16
N LEU A 272 -16.82 -17.26 13.35
CA LEU A 272 -16.43 -16.94 11.97
C LEU A 272 -15.32 -15.88 11.90
N LYS A 273 -15.06 -15.12 12.97
CA LYS A 273 -14.09 -14.03 12.96
C LYS A 273 -12.69 -14.54 12.63
N GLN A 274 -11.96 -13.71 11.88
CA GLN A 274 -10.61 -13.98 11.39
C GLN A 274 -9.58 -13.17 12.19
N LYS A 275 -8.36 -13.71 12.31
CA LYS A 275 -7.26 -12.97 12.94
C LYS A 275 -6.89 -11.74 12.11
N TYR A 276 -6.58 -10.64 12.78
CA TYR A 276 -5.88 -9.52 12.18
C TYR A 276 -4.44 -9.93 11.81
N PHE A 277 -3.93 -9.45 10.68
CA PHE A 277 -2.53 -9.63 10.30
C PHE A 277 -2.05 -8.50 9.40
N GLU A 278 -0.74 -8.31 9.33
CA GLU A 278 -0.09 -7.25 8.57
C GLU A 278 0.82 -7.81 7.47
N ASN A 279 1.18 -6.97 6.51
CA ASN A 279 2.13 -7.35 5.47
C ASN A 279 3.57 -7.18 5.99
N GLN A 280 4.17 -8.27 6.45
CA GLN A 280 5.54 -8.28 6.97
C GLN A 280 6.60 -7.84 5.94
N LYS A 281 6.28 -7.86 4.63
CA LYS A 281 7.23 -7.49 3.57
C LYS A 281 7.49 -6.00 3.47
N ILE A 282 6.71 -5.16 4.16
CA ILE A 282 6.85 -3.70 4.08
C ILE A 282 7.84 -3.15 5.11
N GLN A 283 8.21 -3.93 6.12
CA GLN A 283 9.12 -3.47 7.16
C GLN A 283 10.50 -3.13 6.57
N GLY A 284 10.96 -1.91 6.83
CA GLY A 284 12.23 -1.39 6.32
C GLY A 284 12.23 -1.08 4.83
N VAL A 285 11.06 -1.10 4.17
CA VAL A 285 10.96 -0.76 2.75
C VAL A 285 11.05 0.76 2.58
N SER A 286 11.75 1.17 1.53
CA SER A 286 11.90 2.57 1.13
C SER A 286 11.56 2.67 -0.36
N ILE A 287 10.48 3.37 -0.71
CA ILE A 287 9.89 3.41 -2.06
C ILE A 287 10.09 4.79 -2.67
N ALA A 288 10.62 4.86 -3.90
CA ALA A 288 10.91 6.11 -4.56
C ALA A 288 9.63 6.87 -4.99
N GLY A 289 9.69 8.19 -4.85
CA GLY A 289 8.63 9.10 -5.26
C GLY A 289 9.14 10.52 -5.52
N ASN A 290 8.29 11.37 -6.10
CA ASN A 290 8.55 12.79 -6.27
C ASN A 290 7.58 13.62 -5.43
N VAL A 291 8.07 14.72 -4.87
CA VAL A 291 7.25 15.68 -4.15
C VAL A 291 6.29 16.37 -5.11
N ILE A 292 4.99 16.32 -4.80
CA ILE A 292 3.93 16.97 -5.57
C ILE A 292 3.28 18.14 -4.82
N ALA A 293 3.51 18.27 -3.52
CA ALA A 293 3.19 19.46 -2.74
C ALA A 293 3.99 19.47 -1.43
N THR A 294 4.19 20.66 -0.87
CA THR A 294 4.88 20.87 0.41
C THR A 294 3.99 21.72 1.33
N GLN A 295 3.99 21.41 2.62
CA GLN A 295 3.32 22.21 3.64
C GLN A 295 4.01 22.00 4.98
N GLN A 296 4.62 23.06 5.52
CA GLN A 296 5.39 22.99 6.77
C GLN A 296 6.42 21.84 6.70
N ASP A 297 6.38 20.91 7.65
CA ASP A 297 7.23 19.74 7.79
C ASP A 297 6.73 18.50 7.02
N LYS A 298 5.77 18.68 6.09
CA LYS A 298 5.13 17.60 5.37
C LYS A 298 5.20 17.76 3.87
N VAL A 299 5.15 16.62 3.19
CA VAL A 299 5.12 16.51 1.73
C VAL A 299 3.99 15.61 1.28
N LYS A 300 3.41 15.93 0.12
CA LYS A 300 2.63 14.97 -0.67
C LYS A 300 3.58 14.37 -1.70
N VAL A 301 3.47 13.07 -1.95
CA VAL A 301 4.42 12.35 -2.80
C VAL A 301 3.67 11.52 -3.84
N HIS A 302 4.04 11.66 -5.11
CA HIS A 302 3.72 10.68 -6.14
C HIS A 302 4.75 9.54 -6.04
N ILE A 303 4.33 8.39 -5.53
CA ILE A 303 5.19 7.21 -5.36
C ILE A 303 5.35 6.49 -6.71
N HIS A 304 6.06 7.14 -7.64
CA HIS A 304 6.15 6.75 -9.05
C HIS A 304 6.77 5.35 -9.28
N GLU A 305 7.43 4.76 -8.28
CA GLU A 305 7.96 3.39 -8.37
C GLU A 305 6.84 2.35 -8.47
N ILE A 306 5.67 2.62 -7.87
CA ILE A 306 4.55 1.67 -7.79
C ILE A 306 3.25 2.22 -8.37
N ASP A 307 3.10 3.55 -8.47
CA ASP A 307 1.89 4.18 -8.99
C ASP A 307 2.15 4.92 -10.30
N LYS A 308 1.27 4.73 -11.29
CA LYS A 308 1.34 5.44 -12.58
C LYS A 308 1.13 6.94 -12.45
N SER A 309 0.28 7.35 -11.51
CA SER A 309 -0.10 8.75 -11.29
C SER A 309 -0.64 8.91 -9.88
N GLN A 310 -0.52 10.11 -9.31
CA GLN A 310 -1.11 10.46 -8.03
C GLN A 310 -1.84 11.81 -8.14
N ASP A 311 -3.12 11.83 -7.78
CA ASP A 311 -3.87 13.09 -7.67
C ASP A 311 -3.42 13.85 -6.41
N VAL A 312 -3.03 15.11 -6.60
CA VAL A 312 -2.56 16.01 -5.54
C VAL A 312 -3.69 16.29 -4.54
N GLY A 313 -4.94 16.40 -5.00
CA GLY A 313 -6.09 16.72 -4.16
C GLY A 313 -6.34 15.65 -3.09
N THR A 314 -6.20 14.39 -3.47
CA THR A 314 -6.48 13.22 -2.63
C THR A 314 -5.24 12.55 -2.01
N ALA A 315 -4.03 12.93 -2.40
CA ALA A 315 -2.80 12.45 -1.76
C ALA A 315 -2.72 12.83 -0.28
N CYS A 316 -2.20 11.92 0.55
CA CYS A 316 -1.98 12.16 1.98
C CYS A 316 -0.67 12.90 2.22
N TRP A 317 -0.59 13.57 3.37
CA TRP A 317 0.62 14.23 3.84
C TRP A 317 1.51 13.24 4.58
N PHE A 318 2.74 13.07 4.13
CA PHE A 318 3.79 12.35 4.83
C PHE A 318 4.65 13.34 5.62
N PRO A 319 4.95 13.08 6.91
CA PRO A 319 6.00 13.79 7.63
C PRO A 319 7.33 13.66 6.88
N TYR A 320 8.14 14.70 6.84
CA TYR A 320 9.48 14.65 6.26
C TYR A 320 10.55 14.57 7.36
N SER A 321 11.50 13.63 7.20
CA SER A 321 12.59 13.44 8.16
C SER A 321 13.66 14.53 8.00
N ALA A 322 13.70 15.45 8.96
CA ALA A 322 14.76 16.45 9.05
C ALA A 322 16.03 15.88 9.69
N MET A 323 17.21 16.32 9.23
CA MET A 323 18.51 15.89 9.79
C MET A 323 18.71 16.31 11.24
N TYR A 324 18.07 17.41 11.65
CA TYR A 324 18.04 17.91 13.02
C TYR A 324 16.68 18.57 13.26
N ALA A 325 15.95 18.09 14.26
CA ALA A 325 14.65 18.64 14.65
C ALA A 325 14.57 18.75 16.17
N SER A 326 14.00 19.83 16.67
CA SER A 326 13.71 20.06 18.10
C SER A 326 12.30 20.61 18.28
N GLU A 327 11.69 20.35 19.43
CA GLU A 327 10.31 20.77 19.74
C GLU A 327 10.12 22.29 19.76
N ASP A 328 11.20 23.05 19.99
CA ASP A 328 11.20 24.51 20.03
C ASP A 328 11.34 25.18 18.65
N GLY A 329 11.39 24.38 17.58
CA GLY A 329 11.56 24.85 16.20
C GLY A 329 13.00 25.11 15.79
N SER A 330 13.98 24.88 16.66
CA SER A 330 15.38 24.82 16.25
C SER A 330 15.64 23.55 15.43
N GLY A 331 16.47 23.64 14.39
CA GLY A 331 16.67 22.50 13.50
C GLY A 331 17.22 22.83 12.13
N TRP A 332 17.41 21.78 11.34
CA TRP A 332 17.70 21.85 9.92
C TRP A 332 16.37 21.83 9.13
N TYR A 333 15.77 23.00 8.95
CA TYR A 333 14.56 23.16 8.15
C TYR A 333 14.93 23.41 6.68
N CYS A 334 15.08 22.33 5.92
CA CYS A 334 15.37 22.35 4.49
C CYS A 334 14.41 21.36 3.82
N MET A 335 13.20 21.85 3.53
CA MET A 335 12.16 21.04 2.91
C MET A 335 12.49 20.82 1.43
N PRO A 336 12.26 19.61 0.90
CA PRO A 336 12.36 19.38 -0.53
C PRO A 336 11.31 20.23 -1.27
N GLU A 337 11.61 20.56 -2.52
CA GLU A 337 10.74 21.36 -3.38
C GLU A 337 9.84 20.47 -4.24
N MET A 338 8.84 21.08 -4.86
CA MET A 338 7.98 20.36 -5.81
C MET A 338 8.82 19.84 -6.98
N GLY A 339 8.72 18.54 -7.24
CA GLY A 339 9.50 17.83 -8.26
C GLY A 339 10.69 17.07 -7.69
N ASP A 340 11.17 17.41 -6.49
CA ASP A 340 12.32 16.74 -5.89
C ASP A 340 12.06 15.25 -5.63
N ASP A 341 13.10 14.45 -5.81
CA ASP A 341 13.09 13.04 -5.50
C ASP A 341 13.19 12.81 -3.98
N VAL A 342 12.25 12.04 -3.45
CA VAL A 342 12.21 11.58 -2.07
C VAL A 342 11.95 10.09 -2.03
N ARG A 343 11.99 9.49 -0.84
CA ARG A 343 11.53 8.12 -0.62
C ARG A 343 10.52 8.08 0.51
N ILE A 344 9.53 7.21 0.40
CA ILE A 344 8.62 6.88 1.50
C ILE A 344 9.18 5.66 2.22
N GLU A 345 9.57 5.85 3.48
CA GLU A 345 10.04 4.79 4.36
C GLU A 345 8.89 4.21 5.19
N LEU A 346 8.87 2.89 5.28
CA LEU A 346 7.99 2.11 6.14
C LEU A 346 8.87 1.46 7.24
N PRO A 347 9.00 2.09 8.42
CA PRO A 347 9.92 1.61 9.45
C PRO A 347 9.50 0.26 10.06
N ASN A 348 8.21 -0.04 10.00
CA ASN A 348 7.58 -1.23 10.56
C ASN A 348 6.42 -1.69 9.66
N THR A 349 5.55 -2.57 10.17
CA THR A 349 4.42 -3.13 9.43
C THR A 349 3.14 -2.30 9.50
N ASN A 350 3.13 -1.21 10.26
CA ASN A 350 2.05 -0.23 10.34
C ASN A 350 2.25 0.84 9.27
N GLU A 351 1.39 0.83 8.25
CA GLU A 351 1.48 1.78 7.14
C GLU A 351 1.23 3.24 7.56
N GLY A 352 0.57 3.46 8.70
CA GLY A 352 0.36 4.80 9.28
C GLY A 352 1.62 5.48 9.80
N ASP A 353 2.70 4.71 10.03
CA ASP A 353 3.99 5.23 10.48
C ASP A 353 4.92 5.61 9.32
N ALA A 354 4.41 5.59 8.08
CA ALA A 354 5.19 5.95 6.91
C ALA A 354 5.58 7.43 6.89
N PHE A 355 6.83 7.72 6.50
CA PHE A 355 7.35 9.09 6.41
C PHE A 355 8.27 9.25 5.20
N ALA A 356 8.47 10.49 4.77
CA ALA A 356 9.32 10.84 3.65
C ALA A 356 10.76 11.12 4.11
N VAL A 357 11.73 10.69 3.31
CA VAL A 357 13.17 10.94 3.51
C VAL A 357 13.82 11.42 2.21
N SER A 358 15.01 12.00 2.32
CA SER A 358 15.84 12.37 1.17
C SER A 358 16.17 11.17 0.26
N SER A 359 16.35 11.43 -1.03
CA SER A 359 16.75 10.40 -2.01
C SER A 359 18.24 10.47 -2.38
N VAL A 360 18.71 9.45 -3.09
CA VAL A 360 20.03 9.47 -3.74
C VAL A 360 19.98 10.48 -4.90
N SER A 361 20.97 11.36 -4.97
CA SER A 361 21.05 12.36 -6.03
C SER A 361 21.01 11.70 -7.42
N LYS A 362 20.10 12.17 -8.27
CA LYS A 362 20.03 11.84 -9.70
C LYS A 362 20.61 12.94 -10.58
N TYR A 363 21.33 13.89 -9.98
CA TYR A 363 21.96 14.97 -10.72
C TYR A 363 22.89 14.41 -11.80
N VAL A 364 22.71 14.91 -13.01
CA VAL A 364 23.57 14.67 -14.16
C VAL A 364 23.97 16.03 -14.69
N SER A 365 25.27 16.27 -14.84
CA SER A 365 25.76 17.50 -15.44
C SER A 365 25.38 17.56 -16.92
N ASP A 366 24.82 18.69 -17.35
CA ASP A 366 24.62 18.99 -18.76
C ASP A 366 25.92 19.42 -19.46
N ASP A 367 26.97 19.74 -18.68
CA ASP A 367 28.29 20.11 -19.20
C ASP A 367 29.21 18.87 -19.24
N PRO A 368 29.81 18.56 -20.41
CA PRO A 368 30.71 17.43 -20.55
C PRO A 368 32.07 17.65 -19.88
N ASP A 369 32.45 18.87 -19.51
CA ASP A 369 33.66 19.16 -18.74
C ASP A 369 33.39 18.99 -17.23
N PRO A 370 34.00 18.01 -16.55
CA PRO A 370 33.84 17.83 -15.10
C PRO A 370 34.26 19.03 -14.27
N LYS A 371 35.01 19.99 -14.83
CA LYS A 371 35.36 21.25 -14.15
C LYS A 371 34.21 22.26 -14.12
N MET A 372 33.26 22.13 -15.04
CA MET A 372 32.05 22.94 -15.09
C MET A 372 30.88 22.27 -14.37
N ASP A 373 31.01 20.96 -14.09
CA ASP A 373 30.11 20.19 -13.24
C ASP A 373 30.19 20.68 -11.77
N ARG A 374 29.02 21.00 -11.21
CA ARG A 374 28.89 21.48 -9.82
C ARG A 374 29.21 20.39 -8.79
N MET A 375 28.98 19.14 -9.14
CA MET A 375 29.33 17.96 -8.35
C MET A 375 30.60 17.25 -8.87
N GLY A 376 31.35 17.90 -9.78
CA GLY A 376 32.55 17.33 -10.40
C GLY A 376 33.78 17.26 -9.48
N ASP A 377 33.91 18.17 -8.51
CA ASP A 377 34.96 18.14 -7.48
C ASP A 377 34.35 18.00 -6.07
N PRO A 378 34.51 16.83 -5.40
CA PRO A 378 33.97 16.61 -4.05
C PRO A 378 34.66 17.45 -2.96
N LYS A 379 35.74 18.16 -3.28
CA LYS A 379 36.39 19.11 -2.36
C LYS A 379 35.69 20.47 -2.35
N VAL A 380 34.85 20.77 -3.34
CA VAL A 380 33.99 21.94 -3.37
C VAL A 380 32.63 21.55 -2.80
N ARG A 381 32.28 22.10 -1.64
CA ARG A 381 31.03 21.80 -0.94
C ARG A 381 30.16 23.04 -0.95
N TYR A 382 28.88 22.88 -1.21
CA TYR A 382 27.95 24.00 -1.22
C TYR A 382 26.57 23.62 -0.67
N ILE A 383 25.86 24.63 -0.19
CA ILE A 383 24.40 24.59 -0.01
C ILE A 383 23.81 25.74 -0.82
N ARG A 384 22.77 25.43 -1.60
CA ARG A 384 22.18 26.37 -2.54
C ARG A 384 20.67 26.12 -2.67
N ASN A 385 19.92 27.19 -2.93
CA ASN A 385 18.54 27.11 -3.40
C ASN A 385 18.41 27.44 -4.92
N PRO A 386 17.24 27.21 -5.54
CA PRO A 386 17.03 27.51 -6.96
C PRO A 386 17.29 28.97 -7.33
N GLU A 387 16.99 29.91 -6.41
CA GLU A 387 17.19 31.35 -6.60
C GLU A 387 18.67 31.77 -6.66
N GLY A 388 19.60 30.85 -6.39
CA GLY A 388 21.04 31.11 -6.45
C GLY A 388 21.63 31.76 -5.21
N MET A 389 20.91 31.69 -4.08
CA MET A 389 21.50 31.95 -2.76
C MET A 389 22.37 30.76 -2.41
N GLU A 390 23.66 31.00 -2.18
CA GLU A 390 24.64 29.93 -2.06
C GLU A 390 25.70 30.24 -1.00
N MET A 391 26.02 29.22 -0.22
CA MET A 391 27.21 29.17 0.62
C MET A 391 28.12 28.07 0.09
N THR A 392 29.35 28.44 -0.27
CA THR A 392 30.32 27.55 -0.91
C THR A 392 31.63 27.53 -0.12
N MET A 393 32.16 26.33 0.09
CA MET A 393 33.45 26.06 0.69
C MET A 393 34.32 25.34 -0.33
N THR A 394 35.39 26.00 -0.76
CA THR A 394 36.45 25.40 -1.59
C THR A 394 37.69 25.16 -0.73
N PRO A 395 38.72 24.47 -1.23
CA PRO A 395 39.98 24.35 -0.49
C PRO A 395 40.67 25.69 -0.18
N GLN A 396 40.42 26.75 -0.97
CA GLN A 396 41.09 28.05 -0.85
C GLN A 396 40.24 29.16 -0.22
N GLN A 397 38.91 29.04 -0.22
CA GLN A 397 38.01 30.14 0.16
C GLN A 397 36.62 29.67 0.61
N VAL A 398 35.99 30.50 1.44
CA VAL A 398 34.56 30.46 1.81
C VAL A 398 33.85 31.63 1.13
N ILE A 399 32.72 31.34 0.47
CA ILE A 399 31.95 32.28 -0.33
C ILE A 399 30.50 32.28 0.15
N LEU A 400 29.94 33.45 0.44
CA LEU A 400 28.52 33.68 0.60
C LEU A 400 28.05 34.56 -0.55
N THR A 401 27.03 34.13 -1.30
CA THR A 401 26.56 34.87 -2.48
C THR A 401 25.04 34.89 -2.61
N SER A 402 24.52 36.02 -3.07
CA SER A 402 23.12 36.22 -3.46
C SER A 402 23.04 36.36 -4.98
N GLY A 403 23.21 35.25 -5.71
CA GLY A 403 23.24 35.24 -7.17
C GLY A 403 24.29 36.16 -7.82
N GLY A 404 25.35 36.51 -7.08
CA GLY A 404 26.40 37.44 -7.51
C GLY A 404 26.15 38.93 -7.24
N ALA A 405 24.94 39.33 -6.82
CA ALA A 405 24.62 40.74 -6.54
C ALA A 405 25.21 41.24 -5.21
N GLY A 406 25.40 40.34 -4.25
CA GLY A 406 26.10 40.59 -3.00
C GLY A 406 26.97 39.40 -2.68
N THR A 407 28.24 39.65 -2.33
CA THR A 407 29.20 38.60 -2.03
C THR A 407 30.04 38.92 -0.80
N VAL A 408 30.35 37.89 -0.03
CA VAL A 408 31.37 37.90 1.01
C VAL A 408 32.33 36.76 0.71
N VAL A 409 33.60 37.08 0.51
CA VAL A 409 34.65 36.11 0.18
C VAL A 409 35.74 36.19 1.23
N MET A 410 36.04 35.06 1.86
CA MET A 410 37.15 34.90 2.81
C MET A 410 38.12 33.86 2.23
N ASP A 411 39.38 34.25 2.01
CA ASP A 411 40.39 33.37 1.42
C ASP A 411 41.40 32.82 2.45
N GLU A 412 42.20 31.83 2.02
CA GLU A 412 43.22 31.18 2.84
C GLU A 412 44.39 32.11 3.24
N ALA A 413 44.59 33.21 2.54
CA ALA A 413 45.58 34.24 2.88
C ALA A 413 45.07 35.19 3.98
N GLY A 414 43.79 35.06 4.37
CA GLY A 414 43.13 35.87 5.38
C GLY A 414 42.53 37.16 4.84
N ASN A 415 42.39 37.31 3.52
CA ASN A 415 41.68 38.45 2.94
C ASN A 415 40.18 38.27 3.06
N ILE A 416 39.48 39.37 3.34
CA ILE A 416 38.01 39.42 3.39
C ILE A 416 37.54 40.50 2.41
N ASN A 417 36.79 40.10 1.39
CA ASN A 417 36.18 41.00 0.42
C ASN A 417 34.66 41.00 0.60
N ILE A 418 34.07 42.19 0.62
CA ILE A 418 32.62 42.39 0.71
C ILE A 418 32.22 43.29 -0.45
N ASP A 419 31.48 42.73 -1.40
CA ASP A 419 31.02 43.43 -2.59
C ASP A 419 29.50 43.44 -2.64
N ALA A 420 28.91 44.58 -2.98
CA ALA A 420 27.47 44.72 -3.15
C ALA A 420 27.15 45.62 -4.35
N ALA A 421 26.22 45.16 -5.19
CA ALA A 421 25.81 45.91 -6.39
C ALA A 421 25.06 47.21 -6.08
N ASN A 422 24.37 47.29 -4.93
CA ASN A 422 23.51 48.42 -4.57
C ASN A 422 24.08 49.25 -3.40
N GLN A 423 24.16 48.68 -2.21
CA GLN A 423 24.59 49.40 -1.01
C GLN A 423 25.15 48.45 0.06
N ILE A 424 26.06 48.98 0.88
CA ILE A 424 26.52 48.37 2.14
C ILE A 424 26.15 49.34 3.28
N VAL A 425 25.46 48.86 4.31
CA VAL A 425 25.06 49.66 5.49
C VAL A 425 25.62 49.01 6.76
N ILE A 426 26.43 49.76 7.51
CA ILE A 426 27.00 49.33 8.79
C ILE A 426 26.40 50.20 9.90
N LYS A 427 25.72 49.58 10.87
CA LYS A 427 25.01 50.28 11.96
C LYS A 427 25.28 49.60 13.30
N ALA A 428 25.59 50.38 14.34
CA ALA A 428 25.66 49.93 15.73
C ALA A 428 24.80 50.82 16.63
N ASN A 429 24.28 50.27 17.72
CA ASN A 429 23.55 51.04 18.74
C ASN A 429 24.49 51.83 19.66
N LYS A 430 25.76 51.44 19.72
CA LYS A 430 26.82 52.11 20.46
C LYS A 430 27.92 52.46 19.47
N ASP A 431 29.07 51.81 19.57
CA ASP A 431 30.27 52.20 18.84
C ASP A 431 30.50 51.33 17.59
N ILE A 432 31.05 51.94 16.54
CA ILE A 432 31.71 51.26 15.42
C ILE A 432 33.19 51.61 15.50
N MET A 433 34.06 50.61 15.59
CA MET A 433 35.51 50.80 15.67
C MET A 433 36.19 50.25 14.41
N LEU A 434 36.93 51.11 13.70
CA LEU A 434 37.75 50.75 12.55
C LEU A 434 39.21 51.05 12.89
N VAL A 435 40.04 50.01 12.97
CA VAL A 435 41.47 50.12 13.29
C VAL A 435 42.27 49.33 12.27
N ALA A 436 43.23 49.99 11.63
CA ALA A 436 44.23 49.34 10.79
C ALA A 436 45.62 49.59 11.38
N GLY A 437 46.49 48.58 11.36
CA GLY A 437 47.88 48.72 11.82
C GLY A 437 48.77 49.54 10.88
N ASP A 438 48.31 49.76 9.65
CA ASP A 438 49.00 50.53 8.63
C ASP A 438 48.09 51.65 8.11
N THR A 439 47.14 51.32 7.22
CA THR A 439 46.38 52.34 6.49
C THR A 439 44.89 52.04 6.46
N ILE A 440 44.06 53.08 6.66
CA ILE A 440 42.63 53.08 6.30
C ILE A 440 42.46 53.94 5.05
N LYS A 441 41.92 53.35 3.98
CA LYS A 441 41.62 54.05 2.72
C LYS A 441 40.11 54.16 2.52
N VAL A 442 39.61 55.39 2.44
CA VAL A 442 38.23 55.69 2.09
C VAL A 442 38.22 56.38 0.73
N THR A 443 37.46 55.86 -0.21
CA THR A 443 37.39 56.41 -1.58
C THR A 443 35.95 56.38 -2.06
N ALA A 444 35.52 57.49 -2.66
CA ALA A 444 34.22 57.61 -3.30
C ALA A 444 34.36 58.45 -4.57
N THR A 445 33.53 58.16 -5.57
CA THR A 445 33.51 58.89 -6.85
C THR A 445 32.69 60.17 -6.79
N ASN A 446 31.64 60.21 -5.94
CA ASN A 446 30.71 61.33 -5.86
C ASN A 446 30.94 62.19 -4.61
N ASN A 447 30.84 61.61 -3.41
CA ASN A 447 31.08 62.33 -2.16
C ASN A 447 31.48 61.41 -1.01
N ILE A 448 32.09 62.01 0.03
CA ILE A 448 32.30 61.42 1.35
C ILE A 448 31.69 62.38 2.38
N ASN A 449 30.71 61.90 3.15
CA ASN A 449 30.01 62.68 4.17
C ASN A 449 30.19 62.05 5.56
N MET A 450 30.58 62.87 6.53
CA MET A 450 30.73 62.48 7.93
C MET A 450 29.96 63.47 8.81
N LYS A 451 29.01 62.98 9.61
CA LYS A 451 28.13 63.84 10.41
C LYS A 451 28.02 63.38 11.86
N CYS A 452 28.11 64.33 12.79
CA CYS A 452 27.93 64.13 14.22
C CYS A 452 27.03 65.24 14.79
N GLY A 453 25.74 64.97 15.00
CA GLY A 453 24.78 65.99 15.41
C GLY A 453 24.70 67.15 14.41
N MET A 454 25.08 68.35 14.85
CA MET A 454 25.15 69.56 14.02
C MET A 454 26.50 69.76 13.31
N ALA A 455 27.52 68.96 13.63
CA ALA A 455 28.82 69.00 12.97
C ALA A 455 28.83 68.09 11.72
N GLU A 456 29.41 68.56 10.63
CA GLU A 456 29.46 67.86 9.33
C GLU A 456 30.75 68.16 8.57
N ILE A 457 31.36 67.13 7.98
CA ILE A 457 32.45 67.23 7.00
C ILE A 457 31.95 66.58 5.70
N ASN A 458 32.03 67.32 4.59
CA ASN A 458 31.62 66.86 3.27
C ASN A 458 32.74 67.10 2.24
N LEU A 459 33.16 66.04 1.54
CA LEU A 459 34.08 66.10 0.41
C LEU A 459 33.30 65.71 -0.85
N ASP A 460 33.37 66.50 -1.92
CA ASP A 460 32.66 66.22 -3.17
C ASP A 460 33.60 65.94 -4.37
N ASN A 461 33.00 65.50 -5.48
CA ASN A 461 33.70 65.16 -6.71
C ASN A 461 34.28 66.35 -7.49
N ALA A 462 33.95 67.59 -7.11
CA ALA A 462 34.56 68.79 -7.64
C ALA A 462 35.86 69.16 -6.89
N GLY A 463 36.23 68.40 -5.86
CA GLY A 463 37.41 68.64 -5.02
C GLY A 463 37.16 69.68 -3.92
N VAL A 464 35.89 70.00 -3.60
CA VAL A 464 35.54 70.95 -2.55
C VAL A 464 35.42 70.22 -1.21
N THR A 465 36.02 70.79 -0.16
CA THR A 465 35.86 70.35 1.23
C THR A 465 35.04 71.38 2.01
N GLN A 466 33.92 70.94 2.59
CA GLN A 466 33.05 71.77 3.43
C GLN A 466 33.04 71.24 4.87
N ILE A 467 33.24 72.12 5.84
CA ILE A 467 33.18 71.82 7.28
C ILE A 467 32.15 72.74 7.92
N LYS A 468 31.16 72.18 8.63
CA LYS A 468 30.09 72.91 9.32
C LYS A 468 30.01 72.48 10.79
N GLY A 469 29.66 73.41 11.67
CA GLY A 469 29.44 73.18 13.10
C GLY A 469 29.07 74.47 13.83
N ASN A 470 28.68 74.36 15.11
CA ASN A 470 28.37 75.54 15.95
C ASN A 470 29.62 76.42 16.20
N GLU A 471 30.78 75.78 16.32
CA GLU A 471 32.09 76.41 16.39
C GLU A 471 33.04 75.62 15.48
N VAL A 472 33.75 76.31 14.58
CA VAL A 472 34.72 75.70 13.67
C VAL A 472 36.08 76.33 13.95
N TYR A 473 37.00 75.55 14.50
CA TYR A 473 38.38 75.97 14.76
C TYR A 473 39.22 75.69 13.50
N ASN A 474 39.41 76.73 12.69
CA ASN A 474 40.37 76.69 11.58
C ASN A 474 41.70 77.25 12.08
N ASN A 475 42.81 76.53 11.83
CA ASN A 475 44.16 77.03 12.02
C ASN A 475 44.59 77.93 10.86
#